data_AF-A0A2H9QVM9-F1
#
_entry.id   AF-A0A2H9QVM9-F1
#
_cell.length_a   1.000
_cell.length_b   1.000
_cell.length_c   1.000
_cell.angle_alpha   90.00
_cell.angle_beta   90.00
_cell.angle_gamma   90.00
#
_symmetry.space_group_name_H-M   'P 1'
#
loop_
_entity.id
_entity.type
_entity.pdbx_description
1 polymer ?
#
loop_
_entity_poly.entity_id
_entity_poly.type
_entity_poly.pdbx_seq_one_letter_code
_entity_poly.pdbx_strand_id
1 'polypeptide(L)'
;KMVDEIAGVMEKSVKEVSPFRIKLRGVGVFPSMDYMRVLWVGLKDAEKLGIIAERLENGLSNLGFKKEKRRFSPHVTIGRVKSSRNKDELQNFLNENTKKDFGEFDVKCIRLKKSVLTPKGPEYSTVKEVPFQKY
;
A
#
# COMPACT_ATOMS: atom_id res chain seq x y z
N LYS A 1 -4.68 -9.37 -22.97
CA LYS A 1 -5.98 -8.64 -23.01
C LYS A 1 -6.25 -7.93 -21.69
N MET A 2 -6.79 -8.59 -20.64
CA MET A 2 -7.07 -7.91 -19.34
C MET A 2 -5.85 -7.26 -18.68
N VAL A 3 -4.69 -7.94 -18.68
CA VAL A 3 -3.44 -7.38 -18.13
C VAL A 3 -3.02 -6.10 -18.86
N ASP A 4 -3.19 -6.05 -20.18
CA ASP A 4 -2.82 -4.90 -20.99
C ASP A 4 -3.82 -3.75 -20.82
N GLU A 5 -5.10 -4.06 -20.63
CA GLU A 5 -6.14 -3.08 -20.28
C GLU A 5 -5.86 -2.44 -18.91
N ILE A 6 -5.48 -3.24 -17.91
CA ILE A 6 -5.05 -2.75 -16.59
C ILE A 6 -3.78 -1.90 -16.72
N ALA A 7 -2.81 -2.32 -17.53
CA ALA A 7 -1.58 -1.56 -17.76
C ALA A 7 -1.89 -0.17 -18.37
N GLY A 8 -2.81 -0.09 -19.33
CA GLY A 8 -3.26 1.19 -19.88
C GLY A 8 -3.94 2.10 -18.85
N VAL A 9 -4.65 1.55 -17.87
CA VAL A 9 -5.18 2.32 -16.73
C VAL A 9 -4.04 2.80 -15.82
N MET A 10 -3.05 1.94 -15.55
CA MET A 10 -1.88 2.30 -14.75
C MET A 10 -1.08 3.45 -15.37
N GLU A 11 -0.80 3.40 -16.68
CA GLU A 11 -0.13 4.47 -17.43
C GLU A 11 -0.87 5.81 -17.30
N LYS A 12 -2.19 5.81 -17.47
CA LYS A 12 -3.01 7.02 -17.29
C LYS A 12 -2.99 7.51 -15.84
N SER A 13 -2.99 6.61 -14.86
CA SER A 13 -3.04 6.98 -13.44
C SER A 13 -1.79 7.76 -12.98
N VAL A 14 -0.64 7.48 -13.59
CA VAL A 14 0.64 8.11 -13.26
C VAL A 14 0.98 9.29 -14.16
N LYS A 15 0.12 9.64 -15.12
CA LYS A 15 0.33 10.80 -15.98
C LYS A 15 0.52 12.03 -15.09
N GLU A 16 1.54 12.81 -15.40
CA GLU A 16 1.89 14.02 -14.66
C GLU A 16 2.37 13.83 -13.22
N VAL A 17 2.75 12.60 -12.86
CA VAL A 17 3.42 12.32 -11.59
C VAL A 17 4.91 12.15 -11.84
N SER A 18 5.72 13.10 -11.38
CA SER A 18 7.17 12.91 -11.30
C SER A 18 7.55 11.99 -10.14
N PRO A 19 8.69 11.27 -10.22
CA PRO A 19 9.31 10.62 -9.07
C PRO A 19 9.29 11.49 -7.81
N PHE A 20 8.99 10.86 -6.69
CA PHE A 20 8.81 11.56 -5.42
C PHE A 20 9.29 10.73 -4.25
N ARG A 21 9.58 11.40 -3.14
CA ARG A 21 10.09 10.75 -1.94
C ARG A 21 8.97 10.57 -0.93
N ILE A 22 8.96 9.42 -0.25
CA ILE A 22 8.04 9.11 0.84
C ILE A 22 8.85 8.76 2.08
N LYS A 23 8.33 9.14 3.26
CA LYS A 23 8.90 8.75 4.55
C LYS A 23 8.07 7.66 5.22
N LEU A 24 8.74 6.64 5.75
CA LEU A 24 8.16 5.60 6.59
C LEU A 24 8.18 6.09 8.03
N ARG A 25 7.01 6.46 8.57
CA ARG A 25 6.94 7.06 9.91
C ARG A 25 5.72 6.62 10.68
N GLY A 26 5.97 6.25 11.93
CA GLY A 26 4.98 5.80 12.88
C GLY A 26 4.50 4.39 12.60
N VAL A 27 4.03 3.73 13.65
CA VAL A 27 3.35 2.44 13.56
C VAL A 27 1.90 2.58 14.00
N GLY A 28 1.07 1.66 13.54
CA GLY A 28 -0.30 1.57 13.98
C GLY A 28 -0.90 0.21 13.68
N VAL A 29 -2.20 0.13 13.91
CA VAL A 29 -2.95 -1.13 13.79
C VAL A 29 -4.26 -0.94 13.05
N PHE A 30 -4.77 -2.03 12.49
CA PHE A 30 -6.17 -2.14 12.08
C PHE A 30 -6.87 -3.32 12.77
N PRO A 31 -8.19 -3.20 13.05
CA PRO A 31 -8.96 -1.95 12.98
C PRO A 31 -8.69 -0.96 14.13
N SER A 32 -8.34 -1.43 15.33
CA SER A 32 -8.12 -0.58 16.51
C SER A 32 -7.11 -1.20 17.49
N MET A 33 -6.64 -0.43 18.48
CA MET A 33 -5.74 -0.92 19.53
C MET A 33 -6.39 -2.00 20.41
N ASP A 34 -7.70 -1.93 20.62
CA ASP A 34 -8.42 -2.96 21.37
C ASP A 34 -8.51 -4.29 20.60
N TYR A 35 -8.52 -4.21 19.27
CA TYR A 35 -8.62 -5.36 18.39
C TYR A 35 -7.56 -5.30 17.28
N MET A 36 -6.31 -5.54 17.65
CA MET A 36 -5.17 -5.51 16.74
C MET A 36 -5.17 -6.75 15.84
N ARG A 37 -5.34 -6.58 14.53
CA ARG A 37 -5.29 -7.67 13.54
C ARG A 37 -4.16 -7.49 12.53
N VAL A 38 -3.90 -6.26 12.12
CA VAL A 38 -2.86 -5.91 11.15
C VAL A 38 -1.96 -4.86 11.78
N LEU A 39 -0.67 -5.11 11.80
CA LEU A 39 0.37 -4.15 12.19
C LEU A 39 0.88 -3.47 10.93
N TRP A 40 1.06 -2.15 10.96
CA TRP A 40 1.53 -1.40 9.81
C TRP A 40 2.46 -0.25 10.18
N VAL A 41 3.28 0.17 9.20
CA VAL A 41 4.06 1.41 9.22
C VAL A 41 3.39 2.45 8.32
N GLY A 42 3.26 3.68 8.82
CA GLY A 42 2.62 4.78 8.11
C GLY A 42 3.53 5.40 7.05
N LEU A 43 2.93 5.98 6.01
CA LEU A 43 3.64 6.74 4.99
C LEU A 43 3.32 8.23 5.13
N LYS A 44 4.35 9.08 5.13
CA LYS A 44 4.26 10.55 5.10
C LYS A 44 4.74 11.09 3.75
N ASP A 45 4.30 12.28 3.39
CA ASP A 45 4.55 12.91 2.09
C ASP A 45 4.02 12.02 0.93
N ALA A 46 2.83 11.43 1.15
CA ALA A 46 2.24 10.38 0.33
C ALA A 46 1.00 10.85 -0.47
N GLU A 47 0.81 12.16 -0.63
CA GLU A 47 -0.33 12.77 -1.32
C GLU A 47 -0.44 12.27 -2.76
N LYS A 48 0.71 12.14 -3.44
CA LYS A 48 0.80 11.57 -4.79
C LYS A 48 0.32 10.12 -4.86
N LEU A 49 0.52 9.30 -3.81
CA LEU A 49 -0.06 7.95 -3.77
C LEU A 49 -1.59 8.00 -3.67
N GLY A 50 -2.15 8.94 -2.92
CA GLY A 50 -3.60 9.15 -2.85
C GLY A 50 -4.20 9.49 -4.22
N ILE A 51 -3.56 10.41 -4.95
CA ILE A 51 -3.95 10.78 -6.32
C ILE A 51 -3.88 9.57 -7.27
N ILE A 52 -2.79 8.81 -7.24
CA ILE A 52 -2.63 7.61 -8.07
C ILE A 52 -3.69 6.57 -7.72
N ALA A 53 -3.93 6.31 -6.42
CA ALA A 53 -4.93 5.36 -5.96
C ALA A 53 -6.34 5.72 -6.45
N GLU A 54 -6.74 6.99 -6.33
CA GLU A 54 -8.04 7.47 -6.82
C GLU A 54 -8.17 7.32 -8.34
N ARG A 55 -7.13 7.69 -9.10
CA ARG A 55 -7.10 7.53 -10.56
C ARG A 55 -7.19 6.05 -10.98
N LEU A 56 -6.51 5.16 -10.25
CA LEU A 56 -6.60 3.71 -10.45
C LEU A 56 -8.01 3.20 -10.15
N GLU A 57 -8.60 3.54 -9.01
CA GLU A 57 -9.97 3.14 -8.64
C GLU A 57 -10.99 3.56 -9.71
N ASN A 58 -10.89 4.80 -10.18
CA ASN A 58 -11.76 5.33 -11.23
C ASN A 58 -11.54 4.59 -12.56
N GLY A 59 -10.29 4.43 -13.01
CA GLY A 59 -10.00 3.77 -14.27
C GLY A 59 -10.33 2.28 -14.28
N LEU A 60 -10.04 1.56 -13.19
CA LEU A 60 -10.33 0.14 -13.05
C LEU A 60 -11.84 -0.12 -12.92
N SER A 61 -12.61 0.80 -12.35
CA SER A 61 -14.06 0.64 -12.29
C SER A 61 -14.73 0.57 -13.66
N ASN A 62 -14.17 1.25 -14.67
CA ASN A 62 -14.62 1.16 -16.05
C ASN A 62 -14.33 -0.21 -16.70
N LEU A 63 -13.40 -0.98 -16.11
CA LEU A 63 -13.09 -2.36 -16.51
C LEU A 63 -13.89 -3.40 -15.70
N GLY A 64 -14.84 -2.97 -14.87
CA GLY A 64 -15.71 -3.84 -14.08
C GLY A 64 -15.19 -4.17 -12.66
N PHE A 65 -14.09 -3.57 -12.22
CA PHE A 65 -13.62 -3.74 -10.84
C PHE A 65 -14.48 -2.93 -9.87
N LYS A 66 -14.89 -3.53 -8.75
CA LYS A 66 -15.63 -2.81 -7.70
C LYS A 66 -14.70 -1.84 -7.00
N LYS A 67 -15.15 -0.59 -6.84
CA LYS A 67 -14.41 0.41 -6.06
C LYS A 67 -14.33 0.03 -4.59
N GLU A 68 -13.18 0.28 -3.96
CA GLU A 68 -13.04 0.20 -2.52
C GLU A 68 -13.83 1.34 -1.85
N LYS A 69 -14.63 1.02 -0.83
CA LYS A 69 -15.46 2.01 -0.12
C LYS A 69 -14.67 2.74 0.96
N ARG A 70 -13.62 2.09 1.48
CA ARG A 70 -12.75 2.66 2.52
C ARG A 70 -11.83 3.69 1.90
N ARG A 71 -11.62 4.79 2.62
CA ARG A 71 -10.61 5.78 2.25
C ARG A 71 -9.24 5.11 2.13
N PHE A 72 -8.52 5.43 1.06
CA PHE A 72 -7.14 4.98 0.89
C PHE A 72 -6.28 5.50 2.05
N SER A 73 -5.63 4.59 2.75
CA SER A 73 -4.71 4.86 3.84
C SER A 73 -3.35 4.28 3.45
N PRO A 74 -2.36 5.09 3.02
CA PRO A 74 -1.08 4.58 2.56
C PRO A 74 -0.28 4.02 3.75
N HIS A 75 -0.03 2.71 3.72
CA HIS A 75 0.66 1.99 4.78
C HIS A 75 1.42 0.78 4.23
N VAL A 76 2.41 0.32 4.99
CA VAL A 76 3.08 -0.97 4.76
C VAL A 76 2.66 -1.94 5.85
N THR A 77 1.95 -3.01 5.49
CA THR A 77 1.67 -4.09 6.46
C THR A 77 2.96 -4.81 6.80
N ILE A 78 3.31 -4.85 8.08
CA ILE A 78 4.53 -5.52 8.58
C ILE A 78 4.22 -6.84 9.28
N GLY A 79 2.98 -7.05 9.72
CA GLY A 79 2.62 -8.25 10.45
C GLY A 79 1.12 -8.41 10.64
N ARG A 80 0.71 -9.62 11.01
CA ARG A 80 -0.67 -9.95 11.38
C ARG A 80 -0.67 -10.63 12.73
N VAL A 81 -1.50 -10.13 13.63
CA VAL A 81 -1.64 -10.67 14.99
C VAL A 81 -2.54 -11.89 14.93
N LYS A 82 -2.03 -13.05 15.38
CA LYS A 82 -2.75 -14.33 15.35
C LYS A 82 -3.40 -14.72 16.69
N SER A 83 -2.96 -14.11 17.78
CA SER A 83 -3.48 -14.38 19.13
C SER A 83 -3.33 -13.14 20.01
N SER A 84 -4.10 -13.07 21.10
CA SER A 84 -4.03 -12.00 22.10
C SER A 84 -2.92 -12.17 23.13
N ARG A 85 -2.03 -13.17 22.97
CA ARG A 85 -0.87 -13.35 23.86
C ARG A 85 0.01 -12.09 23.80
N ASN A 86 0.43 -11.61 24.97
CA ASN A 86 1.27 -10.42 25.14
C ASN A 86 0.68 -9.14 24.51
N LYS A 87 -0.65 -8.99 24.52
CA LYS A 87 -1.33 -7.81 23.96
C LYS A 87 -0.81 -6.50 24.57
N ASP A 88 -0.60 -6.47 25.88
CA ASP A 88 -0.17 -5.24 26.59
C ASP A 88 1.26 -4.85 26.21
N GLU A 89 2.18 -5.81 26.10
CA GLU A 89 3.55 -5.57 25.63
C GLU A 89 3.55 -5.00 24.20
N LEU A 90 2.75 -5.59 23.32
CA LEU A 90 2.59 -5.11 21.95
C LEU A 90 1.98 -3.70 21.92
N GLN A 91 1.00 -3.42 22.78
CA GLN A 91 0.38 -2.10 22.88
C GLN A 91 1.39 -1.04 23.32
N ASN A 92 2.20 -1.34 24.33
CA ASN A 92 3.25 -0.45 24.82
C ASN A 92 4.29 -0.18 23.73
N PHE A 93 4.78 -1.23 23.07
CA PHE A 93 5.70 -1.09 21.94
C PHE A 93 5.11 -0.18 20.84
N LEU A 94 3.85 -0.39 20.46
CA LEU A 94 3.21 0.45 19.44
C LEU A 94 3.12 1.91 19.89
N ASN A 95 2.72 2.17 21.14
CA ASN A 95 2.60 3.51 21.71
C ASN A 95 3.93 4.28 21.66
N GLU A 96 5.03 3.63 22.05
CA GLU A 96 6.39 4.20 22.01
C GLU A 96 6.87 4.52 20.59
N ASN A 97 6.37 3.80 19.59
CA ASN A 97 6.85 3.88 18.21
C ASN A 97 5.91 4.67 17.28
N THR A 98 4.84 5.29 17.79
CA THR A 98 3.83 6.04 17.01
C THR A 98 4.40 7.19 16.16
N LYS A 99 5.53 7.77 16.56
CA LYS A 99 6.20 8.87 15.84
C LYS A 99 7.56 8.49 15.26
N LYS A 100 7.98 7.23 15.41
CA LYS A 100 9.31 6.74 15.02
C LYS A 100 9.54 6.90 13.52
N ASP A 101 10.72 7.37 13.17
CA ASP A 101 11.19 7.44 11.80
C ASP A 101 11.88 6.13 11.42
N PHE A 102 11.49 5.55 10.29
CA PHE A 102 12.04 4.30 9.74
C PHE A 102 12.79 4.53 8.42
N GLY A 103 12.99 5.80 8.03
CA GLY A 103 13.69 6.19 6.83
C GLY A 103 12.75 6.58 5.69
N GLU A 104 13.36 6.78 4.52
CA GLU A 104 12.70 7.36 3.35
C GLU A 104 13.23 6.76 2.06
N PHE A 105 12.39 6.74 1.02
CA PHE A 105 12.74 6.14 -0.27
C PHE A 105 12.06 6.87 -1.43
N ASP A 106 12.67 6.73 -2.61
CA ASP A 106 12.13 7.27 -3.85
C ASP A 106 11.13 6.32 -4.48
N VAL A 107 9.94 6.82 -4.78
CA VAL A 107 8.94 6.14 -5.60
C VAL A 107 9.14 6.56 -7.05
N LYS A 108 9.50 5.59 -7.89
CA LYS A 108 9.84 5.80 -9.31
C LYS A 108 8.88 5.11 -10.27
N CYS A 109 8.03 4.21 -9.78
CA CYS A 109 7.08 3.44 -10.59
C CYS A 109 5.94 2.88 -9.73
N ILE A 110 4.88 2.41 -10.41
CA ILE A 110 3.91 1.46 -9.85
C ILE A 110 4.04 0.12 -10.57
N ARG A 111 3.69 -0.97 -9.87
CA ARG A 111 3.83 -2.34 -10.36
C ARG A 111 2.51 -3.11 -10.20
N LEU A 112 2.12 -3.82 -11.24
CA LEU A 112 1.05 -4.81 -11.17
C LEU A 112 1.63 -6.13 -10.65
N LYS A 113 1.17 -6.56 -9.47
CA LYS A 113 1.60 -7.81 -8.84
C LYS A 113 0.54 -8.88 -9.03
N LYS A 114 0.99 -10.11 -9.33
CA LYS A 114 0.17 -11.33 -9.28
C LYS A 114 0.55 -12.12 -8.04
N SER A 115 -0.45 -12.63 -7.33
CA SER A 115 -0.29 -13.54 -6.19
C SER A 115 -0.94 -14.88 -6.53
N VAL A 116 -0.20 -15.97 -6.38
CA VAL A 116 -0.70 -17.34 -6.56
C VAL A 116 -0.51 -18.09 -5.24
N LEU A 117 -1.61 -18.55 -4.65
CA LEU A 117 -1.54 -19.31 -3.41
C LEU A 117 -1.03 -20.73 -3.69
N THR A 118 0.02 -21.13 -2.99
CA THR A 118 0.54 -22.50 -2.99
C THR A 118 0.42 -23.10 -1.58
N PRO A 119 0.56 -24.42 -1.41
CA PRO A 119 0.62 -25.04 -0.09
C PRO A 119 1.75 -24.50 0.79
N LYS A 120 2.83 -23.97 0.20
CA LYS A 120 3.97 -23.37 0.92
C LYS A 120 3.77 -21.88 1.23
N GLY A 121 2.69 -21.27 0.73
CA GLY A 121 2.39 -19.85 0.87
C GLY A 121 2.19 -19.14 -0.47
N PRO A 122 1.88 -17.84 -0.45
CA PRO A 122 1.68 -17.06 -1.67
C PRO A 122 2.99 -16.78 -2.41
N GLU A 123 3.02 -17.07 -3.70
CA GLU A 123 4.09 -16.66 -4.61
C GLU A 123 3.70 -15.37 -5.32
N TYR A 124 4.61 -14.39 -5.34
CA TYR A 124 4.38 -13.08 -5.94
C TYR A 124 5.27 -12.85 -7.16
N SER A 125 4.67 -12.37 -8.25
CA SER A 125 5.41 -11.96 -9.45
C SER A 125 4.98 -10.57 -9.92
N THR A 126 5.91 -9.83 -10.55
CA THR A 126 5.58 -8.59 -11.25
C THR A 126 5.11 -8.93 -12.65
N VAL A 127 3.93 -8.46 -13.03
CA VAL A 127 3.34 -8.70 -14.37
C VAL A 127 3.61 -7.51 -15.29
N LYS A 128 3.51 -6.29 -14.76
CA LYS A 128 3.79 -5.03 -15.45
C LYS A 128 4.40 -4.02 -14.49
N GLU A 129 5.21 -3.13 -15.03
CA GLU A 129 5.81 -1.99 -14.33
C GLU A 129 5.57 -0.74 -15.17
N VAL A 130 5.12 0.33 -14.53
CA VAL A 130 4.88 1.63 -15.17
C VAL A 130 5.72 2.67 -14.43
N PRO A 131 6.82 3.16 -15.05
CA PRO A 131 7.64 4.19 -14.46
C PRO A 131 6.95 5.55 -14.49
N PHE A 132 7.31 6.39 -13.53
CA PHE A 132 6.93 7.80 -13.52
C PHE A 132 7.80 8.57 -14.51
N GLN A 133 7.19 9.49 -15.24
CA GLN A 133 7.93 10.31 -16.20
C GLN A 133 8.70 11.41 -15.43
N LYS A 134 9.97 11.60 -15.78
CA LYS A 134 10.67 12.83 -15.40
C LYS A 134 10.18 13.92 -16.35
N TYR A 135 9.69 15.01 -15.77
CA TYR A 135 9.53 16.27 -16.49
C TYR A 135 10.88 16.95 -16.62
#